data_AF-G2XH83-F1
#
_entry.id   AF-G2XH83-F1
#
_cell.length_a   1.000
_cell.length_b   1.000
_cell.length_c   1.000
_cell.angle_alpha   90.00
_cell.angle_beta   90.00
_cell.angle_gamma   90.00
#
_symmetry.space_group_name_H-M   'P 1'
#
loop_
_entity.id
_entity.type
_entity.pdbx_description
1 polymer ?
#
loop_
_entity_poly.entity_id
_entity_poly.type
_entity_poly.pdbx_seq_one_letter_code
_entity_poly.pdbx_strand_id
1 'polypeptide(L)'
;MSLREDSHHGCRGNSDTSSLCSKQRSNNYGLRILDFSEPVLHEIIEIQKQVTHIAANPGLPDFLPPLRNLPEMLSPWKRAADKLFATQVDLYGRLYEHGNSSPCWNATEKAITTAKKVVPGDIHPADFDLDLAFTLATSIQGGRETSPRQILWLFVAALQNPGFVRRAHAVLDDVVGCDLLPRFPDRSKIAFIDAVIHELFRWRRVSPGSILRRADKKEEFAGVKIAKNATIMANAWGIGRDKAVFDPGLGDLQAFIPERWLDGQGKGGRRVAVHGAFMQVANLLWEFDIEASE
;
A
#
# COMPACT_ATOMS: atom_id res chain seq x y z
N MET A 1 -5.40 4.37 -22.48
CA MET A 1 -6.49 4.54 -21.50
C MET A 1 -6.63 6.03 -21.27
N SER A 2 -7.83 6.57 -21.46
CA SER A 2 -8.09 7.99 -21.27
C SER A 2 -8.86 8.17 -19.97
N LEU A 3 -8.41 9.08 -19.12
CA LEU A 3 -9.26 9.59 -18.04
C LEU A 3 -9.91 10.84 -18.63
N ARG A 4 -11.23 10.78 -18.81
CA ARG A 4 -12.01 11.98 -19.13
C ARG A 4 -12.63 12.48 -17.84
N GLU A 5 -12.51 13.77 -17.59
CA GLU A 5 -13.42 14.44 -16.66
C GLU A 5 -14.83 14.22 -17.20
N ASP A 6 -15.72 13.70 -16.37
CA ASP A 6 -17.05 13.27 -16.80
C ASP A 6 -17.80 14.43 -17.48
N SER A 7 -18.16 14.20 -18.74
CA SER A 7 -18.84 15.17 -19.60
C SER A 7 -20.37 15.19 -19.43
N HIS A 8 -20.93 14.31 -18.59
CA HIS A 8 -22.34 14.38 -18.18
C HIS A 8 -22.61 15.53 -17.20
N HIS A 9 -21.57 16.17 -16.69
CA HIS A 9 -21.66 17.24 -15.71
C HIS A 9 -21.59 18.62 -16.38
N GLY A 10 -22.75 19.23 -16.64
CA GLY A 10 -22.88 20.65 -17.03
C GLY A 10 -22.46 21.67 -15.95
N CYS A 11 -21.69 21.25 -14.95
CA CYS A 11 -21.37 22.01 -13.76
C CYS A 11 -19.94 21.71 -13.34
N ARG A 12 -19.01 22.67 -13.51
CA ARG A 12 -17.98 23.03 -12.51
C ARG A 12 -17.07 24.15 -13.01
N GLY A 13 -16.91 25.15 -12.15
CA GLY A 13 -15.99 26.26 -12.30
C GLY A 13 -14.65 26.00 -11.60
N ASN A 14 -13.66 26.77 -12.03
CA ASN A 14 -12.27 26.77 -11.58
C ASN A 14 -12.17 26.98 -10.06
N SER A 15 -11.43 26.13 -9.35
CA SER A 15 -11.09 26.35 -7.93
C SER A 15 -9.60 26.65 -7.76
N ASP A 16 -9.30 27.92 -7.46
CA ASP A 16 -7.96 28.40 -7.14
C ASP A 16 -7.45 27.81 -5.82
N THR A 17 -6.22 27.28 -5.83
CA THR A 17 -5.56 26.69 -4.66
C THR A 17 -4.26 27.42 -4.30
N SER A 18 -4.39 28.61 -3.71
CA SER A 18 -3.27 29.33 -3.10
C SER A 18 -3.33 29.28 -1.57
N SER A 19 -2.72 28.24 -0.98
CA SER A 19 -1.97 28.37 0.29
C SER A 19 -1.13 27.12 0.54
N LEU A 20 0.20 27.30 0.48
CA LEU A 20 1.19 26.22 0.46
C LEU A 20 1.22 25.34 1.72
N CYS A 21 0.67 25.78 2.86
CA CYS A 21 0.69 25.00 4.10
C CYS A 21 -0.63 24.30 4.46
N SER A 22 -1.77 24.64 3.83
CA SER A 22 -3.08 24.27 4.39
C SER A 22 -3.81 23.12 3.67
N LYS A 23 -3.41 22.72 2.45
CA LYS A 23 -4.28 21.86 1.62
C LYS A 23 -3.76 20.50 1.11
N GLN A 24 -2.54 20.06 1.43
CA GLN A 24 -2.26 18.60 1.39
C GLN A 24 -1.02 18.28 2.23
N ARG A 25 -1.22 17.52 3.31
CA ARG A 25 -0.15 17.14 4.24
C ARG A 25 0.65 16.01 3.61
N SER A 26 1.91 16.25 3.27
CA SER A 26 2.86 15.16 3.02
C SER A 26 3.00 14.33 4.29
N ASN A 27 2.63 13.06 4.22
CA ASN A 27 2.31 12.32 5.45
C ASN A 27 3.53 12.03 6.33
N ASN A 28 4.69 11.70 5.75
CA ASN A 28 5.78 11.11 6.51
C ASN A 28 6.87 12.10 6.95
N TYR A 29 7.62 12.68 6.02
CA TYR A 29 8.77 13.56 6.34
C TYR A 29 8.47 15.06 6.26
N GLY A 30 7.21 15.49 6.10
CA GLY A 30 6.91 16.90 5.85
C GLY A 30 7.34 17.43 4.47
N LEU A 31 7.85 16.54 3.60
CA LEU A 31 8.24 16.84 2.22
C LEU A 31 7.11 16.54 1.23
N ARG A 32 6.71 17.55 0.46
CA ARG A 32 5.81 17.37 -0.69
C ARG A 32 6.63 17.41 -1.97
N ILE A 33 6.74 16.25 -2.62
CA ILE A 33 7.29 16.13 -3.97
C ILE A 33 6.24 16.65 -4.95
N LEU A 34 6.55 17.71 -5.67
CA LEU A 34 5.65 18.38 -6.62
C LEU A 34 5.95 17.98 -8.06
N ASP A 35 7.21 17.68 -8.36
CA ASP A 35 7.66 17.29 -9.69
C ASP A 35 8.37 15.94 -9.68
N PHE A 36 8.20 15.21 -10.78
CA PHE A 36 8.86 13.93 -11.01
C PHE A 36 10.36 14.08 -11.27
N SER A 37 10.85 15.29 -11.59
CA SER A 37 12.27 15.56 -11.81
C SER A 37 13.09 15.74 -10.52
N GLU A 38 12.44 15.78 -9.35
CA GLU A 38 13.12 16.03 -8.08
C GLU A 38 14.17 14.95 -7.77
N PRO A 39 15.43 15.32 -7.45
CA PRO A 39 16.52 14.35 -7.29
C PRO A 39 16.27 13.38 -6.13
N VAL A 40 15.65 13.85 -5.04
CA VAL A 40 15.29 13.01 -3.89
C VAL A 40 14.29 11.92 -4.28
N LEU A 41 13.39 12.19 -5.23
CA LEU A 41 12.44 11.20 -5.73
C LEU A 41 13.18 10.05 -6.43
N HIS A 42 14.09 10.39 -7.33
CA HIS A 42 14.89 9.43 -8.08
C HIS A 42 15.80 8.59 -7.16
N GLU A 43 16.40 9.22 -6.16
CA GLU A 43 17.20 8.54 -5.14
C GLU A 43 16.37 7.49 -4.38
N ILE A 44 15.18 7.86 -3.90
CA ILE A 44 14.26 6.92 -3.24
C ILE A 44 13.87 5.77 -4.18
N ILE A 45 13.55 6.08 -5.44
CA ILE A 45 13.14 5.06 -6.44
C ILE A 45 14.28 4.06 -6.68
N GLU A 46 15.50 4.53 -6.85
CA GLU A 46 16.64 3.68 -7.17
C GLU A 46 17.02 2.77 -5.99
N ILE A 47 17.06 3.31 -4.77
CA ILE A 47 17.29 2.51 -3.55
C ILE A 47 16.19 1.46 -3.41
N GLN A 48 14.92 1.86 -3.56
CA GLN A 48 13.79 0.94 -3.45
C GLN A 48 13.87 -0.17 -4.50
N LYS A 49 14.22 0.15 -5.74
CA LYS A 49 14.40 -0.83 -6.82
C LYS A 49 15.46 -1.87 -6.47
N GLN A 50 16.59 -1.45 -5.90
CA GLN A 50 17.66 -2.35 -5.49
C GLN A 50 17.23 -3.26 -4.33
N VAL A 51 16.57 -2.71 -3.31
CA VAL A 51 16.04 -3.46 -2.16
C VAL A 51 15.00 -4.48 -2.61
N THR A 52 14.03 -4.06 -3.43
CA THR A 52 12.99 -4.94 -3.98
C THR A 52 13.60 -6.04 -4.85
N HIS A 53 14.63 -5.73 -5.64
CA HIS A 53 15.33 -6.74 -6.45
C HIS A 53 16.01 -7.81 -5.60
N ILE A 54 16.71 -7.43 -4.54
CA ILE A 54 17.36 -8.36 -3.60
C ILE A 54 16.31 -9.20 -2.87
N ALA A 55 15.24 -8.59 -2.40
CA ALA A 55 14.16 -9.29 -1.71
C ALA A 55 13.44 -10.32 -2.61
N ALA A 56 13.26 -9.99 -3.90
CA ALA A 56 12.60 -10.87 -4.87
C ALA A 56 13.53 -11.97 -5.43
N ASN A 57 14.84 -11.76 -5.40
CA ASN A 57 15.84 -12.68 -5.97
C ASN A 57 16.85 -13.09 -4.88
N PRO A 58 16.46 -13.99 -3.97
CA PRO A 58 17.36 -14.46 -2.93
C PRO A 58 18.63 -15.06 -3.53
N GLY A 59 19.78 -14.65 -2.99
CA GLY A 59 21.08 -15.07 -3.48
C GLY A 59 21.54 -16.40 -2.87
N LEU A 60 22.71 -16.87 -3.30
CA LEU A 60 23.40 -17.99 -2.64
C LEU A 60 23.53 -17.84 -1.11
N PRO A 61 23.81 -16.63 -0.55
CA PRO A 61 23.88 -16.45 0.89
C PRO A 61 22.56 -16.70 1.63
N ASP A 62 21.42 -16.67 0.95
CA ASP A 62 20.11 -16.93 1.55
C ASP A 62 19.79 -18.42 1.66
N PHE A 63 20.28 -19.20 0.70
CA PHE A 63 20.14 -20.66 0.70
C PHE A 63 21.25 -21.37 1.49
N LEU A 64 22.43 -20.76 1.57
CA LEU A 64 23.61 -21.32 2.24
C LEU A 64 24.09 -20.36 3.34
N PRO A 65 23.52 -20.45 4.57
CA PRO A 65 23.87 -19.57 5.67
C PRO A 65 25.37 -19.42 5.97
N PRO A 66 26.23 -20.45 5.82
CA PRO A 66 27.67 -20.29 6.02
C PRO A 66 28.32 -19.22 5.13
N LEU A 67 27.78 -18.95 3.93
CA LEU A 67 28.31 -17.93 3.02
C LEU A 67 28.13 -16.50 3.54
N ARG A 68 27.23 -16.28 4.51
CA ARG A 68 27.01 -14.96 5.15
C ARG A 68 28.20 -14.54 6.03
N ASN A 69 28.96 -15.51 6.54
CA ASN A 69 30.07 -15.28 7.47
C ASN A 69 31.43 -15.15 6.77
N LEU A 70 31.46 -15.20 5.44
CA LEU A 70 32.72 -15.07 4.70
C LEU A 70 33.31 -13.65 4.88
N PRO A 71 34.66 -13.53 4.95
CA PRO A 71 35.31 -12.24 4.96
C PRO A 71 34.92 -11.39 3.75
N GLU A 72 34.93 -10.08 3.89
CA GLU A 72 34.50 -9.11 2.86
C GLU A 72 35.24 -9.28 1.53
N MET A 73 36.53 -9.65 1.59
CA MET A 73 37.37 -9.93 0.41
C MET A 73 36.78 -11.02 -0.50
N LEU A 74 36.15 -12.05 0.09
CA LEU A 74 35.60 -13.21 -0.62
C LEU A 74 34.09 -13.11 -0.87
N SER A 75 33.44 -12.06 -0.37
CA SER A 75 31.99 -11.90 -0.40
C SER A 75 31.58 -10.63 -1.15
N PRO A 76 31.59 -10.63 -2.50
CA PRO A 76 31.13 -9.47 -3.28
C PRO A 76 29.68 -9.09 -2.96
N TRP A 77 28.82 -10.06 -2.61
CA TRP A 77 27.45 -9.81 -2.15
C TRP A 77 27.40 -9.02 -0.84
N LYS A 78 28.33 -9.29 0.10
CA LYS A 78 28.39 -8.58 1.38
C LYS A 78 28.81 -7.13 1.15
N ARG A 79 29.84 -6.89 0.34
CA ARG A 79 30.24 -5.52 -0.07
C ARG A 79 29.11 -4.74 -0.72
N ALA A 80 28.37 -5.38 -1.62
CA ALA A 80 27.22 -4.75 -2.27
C ALA A 80 26.10 -4.44 -1.26
N ALA A 81 25.81 -5.35 -0.34
CA ALA A 81 24.82 -5.16 0.72
C ALA A 81 25.24 -4.06 1.71
N ASP A 82 26.49 -4.02 2.14
CA ASP A 82 27.02 -3.00 3.06
C ASP A 82 26.99 -1.61 2.41
N LYS A 83 27.33 -1.53 1.11
CA LYS A 83 27.20 -0.28 0.33
C LYS A 83 25.75 0.18 0.23
N LEU A 84 24.83 -0.73 -0.07
CA LEU A 84 23.40 -0.42 -0.14
C LEU A 84 22.90 0.05 1.23
N PHE A 85 23.25 -0.66 2.31
CA PHE A 85 22.88 -0.31 3.67
C PHE A 85 23.41 1.08 4.05
N ALA A 86 24.67 1.39 3.77
CA ALA A 86 25.22 2.73 4.02
C ALA A 86 24.45 3.83 3.25
N THR A 87 24.06 3.56 2.01
CA THR A 87 23.25 4.48 1.20
C THR A 87 21.85 4.67 1.80
N GLN A 88 21.24 3.60 2.32
CA GLN A 88 19.95 3.67 3.03
C GLN A 88 20.05 4.47 4.32
N VAL A 89 21.09 4.23 5.13
CA VAL A 89 21.33 4.95 6.39
C VAL A 89 21.45 6.45 6.11
N ASP A 90 22.23 6.84 5.11
CA ASP A 90 22.39 8.24 4.72
C ASP A 90 21.06 8.88 4.28
N LEU A 91 20.35 8.26 3.34
CA LEU A 91 19.08 8.79 2.84
C LEU A 91 18.02 8.87 3.95
N TYR A 92 17.83 7.79 4.70
CA TYR A 92 16.80 7.73 5.72
C TYR A 92 17.13 8.66 6.89
N GLY A 93 18.41 8.81 7.24
CA GLY A 93 18.88 9.79 8.21
C GLY A 93 18.54 11.22 7.78
N ARG A 94 18.90 11.62 6.54
CA ARG A 94 18.58 12.95 6.00
C ARG A 94 17.07 13.23 6.01
N LEU A 95 16.26 12.26 5.59
CA LEU A 95 14.79 12.41 5.56
C LEU A 95 14.18 12.47 6.97
N TYR A 96 14.72 11.69 7.91
CA TYR A 96 14.33 11.72 9.32
C TYR A 96 14.64 13.07 9.95
N GLU A 97 15.87 13.58 9.78
CA GLU A 97 16.28 14.90 10.29
C GLU A 97 15.43 16.02 9.69
N HIS A 98 15.13 15.95 8.39
CA HIS A 98 14.23 16.90 7.75
C HIS A 98 12.82 16.86 8.35
N GLY A 99 12.25 15.66 8.55
CA GLY A 99 10.95 15.50 9.18
C GLY A 99 10.92 16.01 10.63
N ASN A 100 11.99 15.77 11.39
CA ASN A 100 12.11 16.21 12.78
C ASN A 100 12.28 17.74 12.90
N SER A 101 12.97 18.37 11.95
CA SER A 101 13.18 19.83 11.90
C SER A 101 12.03 20.60 11.22
N SER A 102 11.07 19.90 10.62
CA SER A 102 9.95 20.54 9.92
C SER A 102 9.04 21.28 10.90
N PRO A 103 8.67 22.55 10.63
CA PRO A 103 7.78 23.32 11.49
C PRO A 103 6.31 22.86 11.42
N CYS A 104 5.97 22.03 10.44
CA CYS A 104 4.62 21.52 10.21
C CYS A 104 4.47 20.10 10.76
N TRP A 105 3.26 19.77 11.19
CA TRP A 105 2.93 18.41 11.60
C TRP A 105 3.22 17.40 10.48
N ASN A 106 3.92 16.32 10.84
CA ASN A 106 4.26 15.20 9.97
C ASN A 106 4.32 13.90 10.79
N ALA A 107 4.33 12.73 10.12
CA ALA A 107 4.35 11.46 10.84
C ALA A 107 5.67 11.20 11.57
N THR A 108 6.80 11.80 11.17
CA THR A 108 8.06 11.69 11.91
C THR A 108 7.92 12.23 13.34
N GLU A 109 7.39 13.43 13.51
CA GLU A 109 7.13 14.03 14.84
C GLU A 109 6.21 13.13 15.68
N LYS A 110 5.16 12.58 15.08
CA LYS A 110 4.25 11.66 15.75
C LYS A 110 4.92 10.33 16.12
N ALA A 111 5.78 9.80 15.25
CA ALA A 111 6.49 8.56 15.47
C ALA A 111 7.50 8.71 16.61
N ILE A 112 8.25 9.82 16.67
CA ILE A 112 9.16 10.17 17.76
C ILE A 112 8.41 10.25 19.10
N THR A 113 7.33 11.03 19.15
CA THR A 113 6.56 11.22 20.39
C THR A 113 5.89 9.94 20.88
N THR A 114 5.51 9.04 19.97
CA THR A 114 4.94 7.73 20.31
C THR A 114 6.01 6.77 20.79
N ALA A 115 7.14 6.69 20.08
CA ALA A 115 8.24 5.79 20.43
C ALA A 115 8.82 6.13 21.81
N LYS A 116 9.01 7.41 22.14
CA LYS A 116 9.46 7.86 23.47
C LYS A 116 8.55 7.45 24.64
N LYS A 117 7.28 7.14 24.39
CA LYS A 117 6.34 6.68 25.42
C LYS A 117 6.36 5.16 25.63
N VAL A 118 6.76 4.42 24.60
CA VAL A 118 6.64 2.96 24.56
C VAL A 118 7.99 2.28 24.79
N VAL A 119 9.07 2.92 24.33
CA VAL A 119 10.42 2.36 24.38
C VAL A 119 11.07 2.69 25.73
N PRO A 120 11.60 1.69 26.46
CA PRO A 120 12.34 1.92 27.69
C PRO A 120 13.61 2.77 27.43
N GLY A 121 14.01 3.58 28.42
CA GLY A 121 15.05 4.60 28.27
C GLY A 121 16.50 4.10 28.23
N ASP A 122 16.71 2.81 28.01
CA ASP A 122 18.01 2.12 28.01
C ASP A 122 18.63 1.96 26.61
N ILE A 123 17.92 2.37 25.55
CA ILE A 123 18.44 2.33 24.17
C ILE A 123 19.32 3.55 23.89
N HIS A 124 20.48 3.32 23.26
CA HIS A 124 21.38 4.39 22.84
C HIS A 124 20.67 5.33 21.84
N PRO A 125 20.75 6.67 22.00
CA PRO A 125 19.99 7.61 21.17
C PRO A 125 20.20 7.46 19.66
N ALA A 126 21.44 7.18 19.23
CA ALA A 126 21.73 7.00 17.80
C ALA A 126 21.08 5.74 17.22
N ASP A 127 21.01 4.66 17.99
CA ASP A 127 20.37 3.41 17.53
C ASP A 127 18.86 3.59 17.48
N PHE A 128 18.30 4.31 18.46
CA PHE A 128 16.89 4.68 18.49
C PHE A 128 16.47 5.52 17.27
N ASP A 129 17.24 6.57 16.94
CA ASP A 129 16.95 7.43 15.79
C ASP A 129 17.08 6.67 14.47
N LEU A 130 18.07 5.79 14.36
CA LEU A 130 18.28 4.96 13.19
C LEU A 130 17.10 3.98 12.98
N ASP A 131 16.70 3.26 14.03
CA ASP A 131 15.56 2.34 13.96
C ASP A 131 14.27 3.06 13.57
N LEU A 132 14.08 4.28 14.07
CA LEU A 132 12.92 5.09 13.75
C LEU A 132 12.94 5.59 12.29
N ALA A 133 14.12 6.01 11.81
CA ALA A 133 14.32 6.39 10.41
C ALA A 133 14.00 5.23 9.46
N PHE A 134 14.49 4.02 9.76
CA PHE A 134 14.16 2.81 8.99
C PHE A 134 12.68 2.43 9.08
N THR A 135 12.05 2.61 10.23
CA THR A 135 10.61 2.35 10.42
C THR A 135 9.76 3.26 9.53
N LEU A 136 10.06 4.56 9.53
CA LEU A 136 9.39 5.55 8.68
C LEU A 136 9.62 5.27 7.20
N ALA A 137 10.86 4.94 6.81
CA ALA A 137 11.20 4.61 5.43
C ALA A 137 10.49 3.34 4.94
N THR A 138 10.41 2.31 5.79
CA THR A 138 9.72 1.05 5.46
C THR A 138 8.22 1.28 5.26
N SER A 139 7.61 2.16 6.07
CA SER A 139 6.21 2.55 5.91
C SER A 139 5.93 3.17 4.53
N ILE A 140 6.80 4.08 4.07
CA ILE A 140 6.70 4.69 2.75
C ILE A 140 6.88 3.65 1.64
N GLN A 141 7.94 2.84 1.73
CA GLN A 141 8.24 1.81 0.72
C GLN A 141 7.04 0.87 0.54
N GLY A 142 6.40 0.45 1.64
CA GLY A 142 5.20 -0.37 1.62
C GLY A 142 4.05 0.28 0.84
N GLY A 143 3.83 1.59 1.01
CA GLY A 143 2.75 2.32 0.33
C GLY A 143 3.03 2.66 -1.14
N ARG A 144 4.30 2.90 -1.49
CA ARG A 144 4.72 3.36 -2.84
C ARG A 144 4.46 2.36 -3.94
N GLU A 145 4.66 1.09 -3.64
CA GLU A 145 4.59 0.05 -4.66
C GLU A 145 3.23 -0.66 -4.67
N THR A 146 2.60 -0.81 -3.50
CA THR A 146 1.37 -1.58 -3.37
C THR A 146 0.15 -0.78 -3.79
N SER A 147 0.04 0.48 -3.37
CA SER A 147 -1.14 1.31 -3.63
C SER A 147 -1.32 1.65 -5.11
N PRO A 148 -0.28 2.13 -5.85
CA PRO A 148 -0.43 2.39 -7.28
C PRO A 148 -0.74 1.13 -8.09
N ARG A 149 -0.19 -0.03 -7.71
CA ARG A 149 -0.54 -1.31 -8.35
C ARG A 149 -2.00 -1.70 -8.10
N GLN A 150 -2.55 -1.41 -6.93
CA GLN A 150 -3.99 -1.59 -6.69
C GLN A 150 -4.82 -0.67 -7.60
N ILE A 151 -4.46 0.62 -7.72
CA ILE A 151 -5.14 1.55 -8.63
C ILE A 151 -5.06 1.08 -10.09
N LEU A 152 -3.90 0.57 -10.52
CA LEU A 152 -3.75 -0.01 -11.85
C LEU A 152 -4.74 -1.17 -12.07
N TRP A 153 -4.91 -2.06 -11.09
CA TRP A 153 -5.90 -3.14 -11.17
C TRP A 153 -7.34 -2.62 -11.18
N LEU A 154 -7.64 -1.49 -10.51
CA LEU A 154 -8.97 -0.87 -10.58
C LEU A 154 -9.27 -0.46 -12.02
N PHE A 155 -8.31 0.15 -12.71
CA PHE A 155 -8.48 0.53 -14.11
C PHE A 155 -8.68 -0.69 -15.02
N VAL A 156 -7.90 -1.75 -14.83
CA VAL A 156 -8.11 -3.00 -15.59
C VAL A 156 -9.49 -3.59 -15.29
N ALA A 157 -9.95 -3.56 -14.04
CA ALA A 157 -11.29 -4.01 -13.67
C ALA A 157 -12.37 -3.18 -14.36
N ALA A 158 -12.25 -1.85 -14.36
CA ALA A 158 -13.17 -0.92 -15.00
C ALA A 158 -13.31 -1.19 -16.50
N LEU A 159 -12.20 -1.46 -17.19
CA LEU A 159 -12.20 -1.81 -18.61
C LEU A 159 -12.86 -3.17 -18.89
N GLN A 160 -12.72 -4.14 -17.99
CA GLN A 160 -13.30 -5.48 -18.16
C GLN A 160 -14.77 -5.57 -17.75
N ASN A 161 -15.19 -4.77 -16.77
CA ASN A 161 -16.56 -4.73 -16.26
C ASN A 161 -16.99 -3.28 -16.02
N PRO A 162 -17.37 -2.52 -17.06
CA PRO A 162 -17.83 -1.14 -16.87
C PRO A 162 -19.16 -1.04 -16.09
N GLY A 163 -19.86 -2.16 -15.90
CA GLY A 163 -21.12 -2.21 -15.16
C GLY A 163 -20.97 -1.81 -13.69
N PHE A 164 -19.88 -2.22 -13.02
CA PHE A 164 -19.68 -1.82 -11.63
C PHE A 164 -19.33 -0.34 -11.50
N VAL A 165 -18.67 0.26 -12.49
CA VAL A 165 -18.32 1.70 -12.49
C VAL A 165 -19.59 2.53 -12.50
N ARG A 166 -20.52 2.24 -13.41
CA ARG A 166 -21.84 2.91 -13.45
C ARG A 166 -22.61 2.78 -12.14
N ARG A 167 -22.53 1.61 -11.49
CA ARG A 167 -23.17 1.41 -10.18
C ARG A 167 -22.47 2.21 -9.09
N ALA A 168 -21.14 2.31 -9.13
CA ALA A 168 -20.37 3.13 -8.19
C ALA A 168 -20.74 4.61 -8.32
N HIS A 169 -20.85 5.13 -9.56
CA HIS A 169 -21.33 6.49 -9.83
C HIS A 169 -22.70 6.73 -9.23
N ALA A 170 -23.69 5.90 -9.55
CA ALA A 170 -25.04 6.05 -9.01
C ALA A 170 -25.10 6.09 -7.47
N VAL A 171 -24.28 5.26 -6.80
CA VAL A 171 -24.19 5.25 -5.32
C VAL A 171 -23.50 6.50 -4.78
N LEU A 172 -22.47 6.99 -5.47
CA LEU A 172 -21.75 8.19 -5.07
C LEU A 172 -22.59 9.45 -5.27
N ASP A 173 -23.33 9.53 -6.38
CA ASP A 173 -24.21 10.66 -6.70
C ASP A 173 -25.36 10.78 -5.70
N ASP A 174 -25.97 9.65 -5.31
CA ASP A 174 -27.07 9.62 -4.34
C ASP A 174 -26.63 10.07 -2.93
N VAL A 175 -25.43 9.67 -2.50
CA VAL A 175 -24.98 9.91 -1.11
C VAL A 175 -24.18 11.20 -0.95
N VAL A 176 -23.26 11.45 -1.88
CA VAL A 176 -22.28 12.54 -1.78
C VAL A 176 -22.74 13.75 -2.61
N GLY A 177 -23.42 13.49 -3.74
CA GLY A 177 -23.81 14.52 -4.69
C GLY A 177 -22.63 15.10 -5.47
N CYS A 178 -22.87 16.22 -6.13
CA CYS A 178 -21.88 16.84 -7.01
C CYS A 178 -20.97 17.86 -6.28
N ASP A 179 -21.39 18.50 -5.21
CA ASP A 179 -20.63 19.68 -4.72
C ASP A 179 -19.42 19.33 -3.84
N LEU A 180 -19.32 18.08 -3.35
CA LEU A 180 -18.32 17.68 -2.37
C LEU A 180 -17.65 16.36 -2.76
N LEU A 181 -16.34 16.26 -2.52
CA LEU A 181 -15.63 14.99 -2.61
C LEU A 181 -16.09 14.01 -1.51
N PRO A 182 -16.07 12.68 -1.77
CA PRO A 182 -16.35 11.67 -0.76
C PRO A 182 -15.47 11.83 0.49
N ARG A 183 -16.04 11.69 1.68
CA ARG A 183 -15.32 11.77 2.96
C ARG A 183 -15.54 10.52 3.80
N PHE A 184 -14.67 10.32 4.80
CA PHE A 184 -14.78 9.19 5.73
C PHE A 184 -16.15 9.04 6.43
N PRO A 185 -16.86 10.11 6.84
CA PRO A 185 -18.20 9.99 7.41
C PRO A 185 -19.23 9.38 6.45
N ASP A 186 -19.03 9.53 5.14
CA ASP A 186 -19.96 9.04 4.11
C ASP A 186 -19.80 7.53 3.88
N ARG A 187 -18.67 6.94 4.29
CA ARG A 187 -18.29 5.55 4.03
C ARG A 187 -19.34 4.52 4.44
N SER A 188 -20.06 4.74 5.54
CA SER A 188 -21.11 3.80 5.98
C SER A 188 -22.30 3.74 5.01
N LYS A 189 -22.52 4.78 4.21
CA LYS A 189 -23.59 4.90 3.22
C LYS A 189 -23.17 4.44 1.82
N ILE A 190 -21.87 4.46 1.51
CA ILE A 190 -21.29 3.99 0.24
C ILE A 190 -20.58 2.64 0.37
N ALA A 191 -21.25 1.67 1.00
CA ALA A 191 -20.73 0.31 1.22
C ALA A 191 -20.33 -0.41 -0.08
N PHE A 192 -20.90 -0.03 -1.22
CA PHE A 192 -20.51 -0.55 -2.53
C PHE A 192 -19.05 -0.26 -2.87
N ILE A 193 -18.51 0.89 -2.48
CA ILE A 193 -17.11 1.24 -2.72
C ILE A 193 -16.17 0.35 -1.89
N ASP A 194 -16.55 0.05 -0.64
CA ASP A 194 -15.84 -0.95 0.16
C ASP A 194 -15.87 -2.33 -0.51
N ALA A 195 -17.01 -2.72 -1.08
CA ALA A 195 -17.15 -3.98 -1.80
C ALA A 195 -16.24 -4.06 -3.04
N VAL A 196 -16.15 -2.97 -3.82
CA VAL A 196 -15.21 -2.84 -4.96
C VAL A 196 -13.77 -3.02 -4.50
N ILE A 197 -13.37 -2.39 -3.40
CA ILE A 197 -12.01 -2.48 -2.87
C ILE A 197 -11.69 -3.88 -2.37
N HIS A 198 -12.61 -4.51 -1.63
CA HIS A 198 -12.42 -5.87 -1.16
C HIS A 198 -12.33 -6.86 -2.31
N GLU A 199 -13.14 -6.68 -3.35
CA GLU A 199 -13.06 -7.50 -4.55
C GLU A 199 -11.77 -7.27 -5.32
N LEU A 200 -11.25 -6.04 -5.35
CA LEU A 200 -9.97 -5.73 -5.98
C LEU A 200 -8.83 -6.49 -5.31
N PHE A 201 -8.81 -6.47 -3.96
CA PHE A 201 -7.86 -7.24 -3.18
C PHE A 201 -8.04 -8.75 -3.31
N ARG A 202 -9.24 -9.26 -3.60
CA ARG A 202 -9.46 -10.70 -3.85
C ARG A 202 -8.99 -11.09 -5.24
N TRP A 203 -9.46 -10.34 -6.25
CA TRP A 203 -9.30 -10.62 -7.67
C TRP A 203 -7.84 -10.53 -8.11
N ARG A 204 -7.15 -9.44 -7.74
CA ARG A 204 -5.76 -9.15 -8.11
C ARG A 204 -4.94 -8.64 -6.91
N ARG A 205 -4.52 -9.58 -6.08
CA ARG A 205 -3.57 -9.32 -4.97
C ARG A 205 -2.24 -8.81 -5.50
N VAL A 206 -1.73 -7.73 -4.90
CA VAL A 206 -0.35 -7.25 -5.19
C VAL A 206 0.70 -8.27 -4.80
N SER A 207 0.47 -9.03 -3.71
CA SER A 207 1.35 -10.13 -3.30
C SER A 207 0.57 -11.45 -3.21
N PRO A 208 0.60 -12.27 -4.28
CA PRO A 208 -0.02 -13.59 -4.32
C PRO A 208 0.49 -14.58 -3.25
N GLY A 209 1.78 -14.49 -2.90
CA GLY A 209 2.47 -15.41 -1.99
C GLY A 209 2.56 -14.95 -0.53
N SER A 210 2.02 -13.77 -0.17
CA SER A 210 2.29 -13.14 1.14
C SER A 210 3.79 -12.94 1.39
N ILE A 211 4.13 -12.32 2.52
CA ILE A 211 5.50 -12.28 3.04
C ILE A 211 5.79 -13.61 3.72
N LEU A 212 6.99 -14.17 3.48
CA LEU A 212 7.48 -15.38 4.12
C LEU A 212 7.59 -15.17 5.64
N ARG A 213 7.12 -16.15 6.41
CA ARG A 213 7.22 -16.18 7.87
C ARG A 213 8.11 -17.33 8.30
N ARG A 214 8.75 -17.22 9.46
CA ARG A 214 9.53 -18.31 10.06
C ARG A 214 8.82 -18.82 11.30
N ALA A 215 8.71 -20.14 11.44
CA ALA A 215 8.18 -20.76 12.65
C ALA A 215 9.20 -20.65 13.81
N ASP A 216 8.85 -19.96 14.89
CA ASP A 216 9.77 -19.79 16.03
C ASP A 216 9.88 -21.05 16.92
N LYS A 217 8.85 -21.91 16.87
CA LYS A 217 8.78 -23.17 17.61
C LYS A 217 8.22 -24.28 16.72
N LYS A 218 8.43 -25.53 17.15
CA LYS A 218 7.77 -26.67 16.54
C LYS A 218 6.30 -26.63 16.95
N GLU A 219 5.41 -26.77 15.97
CA GLU A 219 3.97 -26.69 16.17
C GLU A 219 3.24 -27.63 15.22
N GLU A 220 1.96 -27.91 15.48
CA GLU A 220 1.10 -28.67 14.58
C GLU A 220 -0.09 -27.80 14.20
N PHE A 221 -0.34 -27.67 12.90
CA PHE A 221 -1.45 -26.88 12.36
C PHE A 221 -2.25 -27.74 11.39
N ALA A 222 -3.54 -27.93 11.70
CA ALA A 222 -4.45 -28.76 10.91
C ALA A 222 -3.89 -30.17 10.57
N GLY A 223 -3.23 -30.81 11.54
CA GLY A 223 -2.59 -32.13 11.37
C GLY A 223 -1.22 -32.10 10.68
N VAL A 224 -0.74 -30.94 10.24
CA VAL A 224 0.58 -30.77 9.62
C VAL A 224 1.60 -30.36 10.68
N LYS A 225 2.65 -31.16 10.86
CA LYS A 225 3.76 -30.86 11.76
C LYS A 225 4.71 -29.84 11.12
N ILE A 226 4.80 -28.67 11.74
CA ILE A 226 5.68 -27.57 11.35
C ILE A 226 6.92 -27.62 12.22
N ALA A 227 8.08 -27.79 11.60
CA ALA A 227 9.36 -27.76 12.31
C ALA A 227 9.71 -26.33 12.76
N LYS A 228 10.45 -26.22 13.88
CA LYS A 228 11.09 -24.96 14.26
C LYS A 228 12.00 -24.48 13.11
N ASN A 229 12.03 -23.17 12.87
CA ASN A 229 12.73 -22.49 11.79
C ASN A 229 12.21 -22.78 10.38
N ALA A 230 11.10 -23.51 10.21
CA ALA A 230 10.51 -23.71 8.90
C ALA A 230 10.01 -22.38 8.31
N THR A 231 10.26 -22.18 7.02
CA THR A 231 9.73 -21.03 6.26
C THR A 231 8.33 -21.36 5.76
N ILE A 232 7.37 -20.51 6.08
CA ILE A 232 5.95 -20.65 5.77
C ILE A 232 5.54 -19.52 4.84
N MET A 233 4.90 -19.89 3.73
CA MET A 233 4.35 -18.97 2.75
C MET A 233 2.83 -19.18 2.66
N ALA A 234 2.04 -18.11 2.83
CA ALA A 234 0.60 -18.20 2.68
C ALA A 234 0.20 -17.99 1.22
N ASN A 235 -0.45 -18.99 0.61
CA ASN A 235 -0.97 -18.87 -0.76
C ASN A 235 -2.24 -17.99 -0.79
N ALA A 236 -2.03 -16.68 -0.68
CA ALA A 236 -3.11 -15.70 -0.68
C ALA A 236 -3.91 -15.71 -1.98
N TRP A 237 -3.27 -16.02 -3.11
CA TRP A 237 -3.93 -16.21 -4.41
C TRP A 237 -4.93 -17.36 -4.41
N GLY A 238 -4.51 -18.52 -3.90
CA GLY A 238 -5.36 -19.70 -3.76
C GLY A 238 -6.54 -19.44 -2.83
N ILE A 239 -6.28 -18.81 -1.68
CA ILE A 239 -7.34 -18.43 -0.72
C ILE A 239 -8.40 -17.54 -1.38
N GLY A 240 -7.99 -16.57 -2.21
CA GLY A 240 -8.92 -15.69 -2.93
C GLY A 240 -9.77 -16.38 -4.02
N ARG A 241 -9.50 -17.65 -4.32
CA ARG A 241 -10.13 -18.47 -5.36
C ARG A 241 -10.65 -19.81 -4.84
N ASP A 242 -10.78 -19.92 -3.52
CA ASP A 242 -11.32 -21.12 -2.90
C ASP A 242 -12.85 -21.18 -3.07
N LYS A 243 -13.33 -22.21 -3.77
CA LYS A 243 -14.76 -22.47 -3.99
C LYS A 243 -15.52 -22.84 -2.70
N ALA A 244 -14.80 -23.28 -1.66
CA ALA A 244 -15.40 -23.54 -0.36
C ALA A 244 -15.70 -22.25 0.42
N VAL A 245 -15.03 -21.14 0.08
CA VAL A 245 -15.17 -19.85 0.76
C VAL A 245 -16.06 -18.89 -0.03
N PHE A 246 -15.89 -18.84 -1.35
CA PHE A 246 -16.63 -17.93 -2.21
C PHE A 246 -17.74 -18.67 -2.95
N ASP A 247 -18.98 -18.21 -2.76
CA ASP A 247 -20.17 -18.82 -3.38
C ASP A 247 -20.03 -18.86 -4.92
N PRO A 248 -20.01 -20.07 -5.52
CA PRO A 248 -20.01 -20.24 -6.98
C PRO A 248 -21.28 -19.69 -7.65
N GLY A 249 -22.39 -19.59 -6.93
CA GLY A 249 -23.66 -19.04 -7.42
C GLY A 249 -23.60 -17.54 -7.72
N LEU A 250 -22.66 -16.82 -7.11
CA LEU A 250 -22.42 -15.39 -7.38
C LEU A 250 -21.57 -15.15 -8.65
N GLY A 251 -21.12 -16.20 -9.33
CA GLY A 251 -20.39 -16.13 -10.61
C GLY A 251 -18.98 -16.70 -10.54
N ASP A 252 -18.20 -16.54 -11.63
CA ASP A 252 -16.82 -17.04 -11.73
C ASP A 252 -15.88 -16.33 -10.74
N LEU A 253 -15.01 -17.09 -10.09
CA LEU A 253 -13.97 -16.58 -9.18
C LEU A 253 -12.87 -15.81 -9.92
N GLN A 254 -12.75 -15.99 -11.24
CA GLN A 254 -11.86 -15.19 -12.09
C GLN A 254 -12.48 -13.88 -12.56
N ALA A 255 -13.80 -13.73 -12.45
CA ALA A 255 -14.48 -12.48 -12.75
C ALA A 255 -14.37 -11.49 -11.58
N PHE A 256 -14.45 -10.21 -11.90
CA PHE A 256 -14.48 -9.12 -10.93
C PHE A 256 -15.95 -8.81 -10.57
N ILE A 257 -16.38 -9.23 -9.38
CA ILE A 257 -17.78 -9.14 -8.92
C ILE A 257 -17.82 -8.53 -7.51
N PRO A 258 -17.92 -7.18 -7.39
CA PRO A 258 -17.97 -6.49 -6.09
C PRO A 258 -19.10 -6.98 -5.18
N GLU A 259 -20.22 -7.43 -5.75
CA GLU A 259 -21.41 -7.89 -5.04
C GLU A 259 -21.13 -9.04 -4.05
N ARG A 260 -20.03 -9.77 -4.21
CA ARG A 260 -19.58 -10.81 -3.27
C ARG A 260 -19.39 -10.31 -1.83
N TRP A 261 -19.16 -9.01 -1.66
CA TRP A 261 -18.86 -8.40 -0.37
C TRP A 261 -20.04 -7.63 0.24
N LEU A 262 -21.17 -7.65 -0.44
CA LEU A 262 -22.43 -7.10 0.04
C LEU A 262 -23.25 -8.22 0.67
N ASP A 263 -23.90 -7.93 1.79
CA ASP A 263 -24.98 -8.80 2.25
C ASP A 263 -26.23 -8.62 1.36
N GLY A 264 -27.26 -9.46 1.57
CA GLY A 264 -28.53 -9.36 0.84
C GLY A 264 -29.26 -8.00 1.00
N GLN A 265 -28.77 -7.09 1.85
CA GLN A 265 -29.27 -5.73 2.03
C GLN A 265 -28.30 -4.65 1.50
N GLY A 266 -27.19 -5.02 0.86
CA GLY A 266 -26.20 -4.08 0.34
C GLY A 266 -25.25 -3.47 1.40
N LYS A 267 -25.16 -4.03 2.61
CA LYS A 267 -24.27 -3.55 3.68
C LYS A 267 -22.93 -4.31 3.66
N GLY A 268 -21.85 -3.59 3.93
CA GLY A 268 -20.48 -4.10 3.85
C GLY A 268 -20.08 -4.99 5.03
N GLY A 269 -19.50 -6.16 4.72
CA GLY A 269 -18.88 -7.07 5.68
C GLY A 269 -17.52 -6.61 6.21
N ARG A 270 -17.02 -7.34 7.23
CA ARG A 270 -15.85 -7.10 8.10
C ARG A 270 -14.75 -6.14 7.56
N ARG A 271 -14.62 -4.99 8.24
CA ARG A 271 -13.65 -3.93 7.97
C ARG A 271 -12.21 -4.41 8.21
N VAL A 272 -11.44 -4.54 7.13
CA VAL A 272 -9.97 -4.69 7.18
C VAL A 272 -9.35 -3.34 6.78
N ALA A 273 -8.13 -3.05 7.22
CA ALA A 273 -7.43 -1.78 7.05
C ALA A 273 -7.32 -1.30 5.58
N VAL A 274 -8.38 -0.68 5.06
CA VAL A 274 -8.49 -0.19 3.67
C VAL A 274 -8.80 1.30 3.58
N HIS A 275 -8.62 2.07 4.66
CA HIS A 275 -8.97 3.50 4.73
C HIS A 275 -8.29 4.36 3.64
N GLY A 276 -7.01 4.11 3.36
CA GLY A 276 -6.28 4.84 2.30
C GLY A 276 -6.77 4.47 0.91
N ALA A 277 -6.94 3.17 0.65
CA ALA A 277 -7.49 2.68 -0.61
C ALA A 277 -8.92 3.20 -0.84
N PHE A 278 -9.73 3.30 0.21
CA PHE A 278 -11.08 3.84 0.16
C PHE A 278 -11.12 5.26 -0.40
N MET A 279 -10.36 6.19 0.19
CA MET A 279 -10.36 7.57 -0.28
C MET A 279 -9.85 7.69 -1.72
N GLN A 280 -8.83 6.90 -2.09
CA GLN A 280 -8.28 6.92 -3.45
C GLN A 280 -9.30 6.40 -4.46
N VAL A 281 -9.91 5.24 -4.21
CA VAL A 281 -10.87 4.63 -5.13
C VAL A 281 -12.17 5.44 -5.19
N ALA A 282 -12.68 5.91 -4.05
CA ALA A 282 -13.88 6.73 -4.00
C ALA A 282 -13.72 8.03 -4.79
N ASN A 283 -12.61 8.76 -4.59
CA ASN A 283 -12.36 10.00 -5.32
C ASN A 283 -12.13 9.76 -6.81
N LEU A 284 -11.39 8.71 -7.19
CA LEU A 284 -11.16 8.39 -8.59
C LEU A 284 -12.47 8.04 -9.32
N LEU A 285 -13.31 7.22 -8.69
CA LEU A 285 -14.60 6.86 -9.27
C LEU A 285 -15.58 8.04 -9.27
N TRP A 286 -15.49 8.94 -8.30
CA TRP A 286 -16.35 10.13 -8.27
C TRP A 286 -15.96 11.18 -9.32
N GLU A 287 -14.66 11.36 -9.57
CA GLU A 287 -14.15 12.43 -10.44
C GLU A 287 -14.07 12.04 -11.93
N PHE A 288 -13.78 10.78 -12.23
CA PHE A 288 -13.39 10.37 -13.59
C PHE A 288 -14.27 9.27 -14.17
N ASP A 289 -14.52 9.40 -15.47
CA ASP A 289 -14.91 8.29 -16.33
C ASP A 289 -13.68 7.52 -16.79
N ILE A 290 -13.72 6.20 -16.60
CA ILE A 290 -12.63 5.29 -16.97
C ILE A 290 -13.02 4.57 -18.25
N GLU A 291 -12.45 5.03 -19.36
CA GLU A 291 -12.72 4.46 -20.69
C GLU A 291 -11.44 3.92 -21.36
N ALA A 292 -11.63 2.93 -22.23
CA ALA A 292 -10.56 2.49 -23.12
C ALA A 292 -10.19 3.66 -24.04
N SER A 293 -8.89 3.86 -24.30
CA SER A 293 -8.50 4.75 -25.39
C SER A 293 -8.79 4.01 -26.68
N GLU A 294 -9.51 4.67 -27.58
CA GLU A 294 -9.50 4.33 -29.01
C GLU A 294 -8.08 4.35 -29.58
#